data_AF-X1SV27-F1
#
_entry.id   AF-X1SV27-F1
#
_cell.length_a   1.000
_cell.length_b   1.000
_cell.length_c   1.000
_cell.angle_alpha   90.00
_cell.angle_beta   90.00
_cell.angle_gamma   90.00
#
_symmetry.space_group_name_H-M   'P 1'
#
loop_
_entity.id
_entity.type
_entity.pdbx_description
1 polymer ?
#
loop_
_entity_poly.entity_id
_entity_poly.type
_entity_poly.pdbx_seq_one_letter_code
_entity_poly.pdbx_strand_id
1 'polypeptide(L)'
;MTEQALADREKIAADIIKFTQDNGLQLHPGQKPLKWADLVIKKGGCPCVPTRKHCPCEFVRDDVKELGRCRCGLFCNAAYLREYNALNAGRNSKKRWNQKPKVSS
;
A
#
# COMPACT_ATOMS: atom_id res chain seq x y z
N MET A 1 -16.58 8.37 16.58
CA MET A 1 -16.81 8.46 15.12
C MET A 1 -18.30 8.38 14.89
N THR A 2 -18.85 9.18 13.99
CA THR A 2 -20.28 9.10 13.63
C THR A 2 -20.55 7.87 12.78
N GLU A 3 -21.79 7.40 12.73
CA GLU A 3 -22.20 6.29 11.85
C GLU A 3 -21.85 6.59 10.38
N GLN A 4 -22.02 7.85 9.96
CA GLN A 4 -21.63 8.32 8.64
C GLN A 4 -20.14 8.12 8.35
N ALA A 5 -19.26 8.47 9.30
CA ALA A 5 -17.81 8.31 9.12
C ALA A 5 -17.38 6.85 8.98
N LEU A 6 -18.10 5.92 9.63
CA LEU A 6 -17.85 4.49 9.48
C LEU A 6 -18.24 4.00 8.08
N ALA A 7 -19.43 4.40 7.60
CA ALA A 7 -19.90 4.06 6.27
C ALA A 7 -18.97 4.61 5.17
N ASP A 8 -18.50 5.86 5.30
CA ASP A 8 -17.54 6.45 4.36
C ASP A 8 -16.21 5.70 4.35
N ARG A 9 -15.73 5.28 5.51
CA ARG A 9 -14.49 4.50 5.63
C ARG A 9 -14.60 3.15 4.95
N GLU A 10 -15.70 2.44 5.15
CA GLU A 10 -15.94 1.14 4.53
C GLU A 10 -16.10 1.27 3.01
N LYS A 11 -16.80 2.31 2.56
CA LYS A 11 -16.94 2.63 1.14
C LYS A 11 -15.60 2.88 0.47
N ILE A 12 -14.76 3.75 1.05
CA ILE A 12 -13.43 4.05 0.50
C ILE A 12 -12.56 2.79 0.47
N ALA A 13 -12.60 1.96 1.53
CA ALA A 13 -11.85 0.71 1.56
C ALA A 13 -12.32 -0.28 0.48
N ALA A 14 -13.64 -0.37 0.26
CA ALA A 14 -14.22 -1.18 -0.81
C ALA A 14 -13.82 -0.65 -2.20
N ASP A 15 -13.85 0.66 -2.43
CA ASP A 15 -13.40 1.29 -3.67
C ASP A 15 -11.90 1.02 -3.94
N ILE A 16 -11.06 1.08 -2.92
CA ILE A 16 -9.63 0.72 -3.03
C ILE A 16 -9.47 -0.73 -3.51
N ILE A 17 -10.20 -1.68 -2.92
CA ILE A 17 -10.12 -3.10 -3.29
C ILE A 17 -10.67 -3.31 -4.71
N LYS A 18 -11.84 -2.74 -5.00
CA LYS A 18 -12.48 -2.84 -6.31
C LYS A 18 -11.56 -2.28 -7.40
N PHE A 19 -10.94 -1.12 -7.16
CA PHE A 19 -9.99 -0.52 -8.09
C PHE A 19 -8.78 -1.43 -8.36
N THR A 20 -8.28 -2.16 -7.37
CA THR A 20 -7.21 -3.14 -7.62
C THR A 20 -7.65 -4.27 -8.53
N GLN A 21 -8.87 -4.79 -8.35
CA GLN A 21 -9.42 -5.88 -9.15
C GLN A 21 -9.69 -5.43 -10.59
N ASP A 22 -10.36 -4.29 -10.77
CA ASP A 22 -10.71 -3.73 -12.08
C ASP A 22 -9.47 -3.38 -12.94
N ASN A 23 -8.34 -3.07 -12.30
CA ASN A 23 -7.14 -2.59 -13.00
C ASN A 23 -5.96 -3.60 -12.98
N GLY A 24 -6.15 -4.81 -12.43
CA GLY A 24 -5.07 -5.79 -12.30
C GLY A 24 -3.90 -5.29 -11.44
N LEU A 25 -4.19 -4.44 -10.46
CA LEU A 25 -3.21 -3.88 -9.54
C LEU A 25 -3.21 -4.66 -8.22
N GLN A 26 -2.21 -4.38 -7.39
CA GLN A 26 -2.07 -4.99 -6.08
C GLN A 26 -1.85 -3.91 -5.03
N LEU A 27 -2.27 -4.18 -3.80
CA LEU A 27 -1.94 -3.32 -2.66
C LEU A 27 -0.54 -3.62 -2.18
N HIS A 28 0.18 -2.56 -1.79
CA HIS A 28 1.46 -2.72 -1.12
C HIS A 28 1.28 -3.52 0.18
N PRO A 29 2.12 -4.54 0.48
CA PRO A 29 1.89 -5.48 1.59
C PRO A 29 1.90 -4.84 2.98
N GLY A 30 2.53 -3.67 3.11
CA GLY A 30 2.50 -2.87 4.35
C GLY A 30 1.22 -2.04 4.55
N GLN A 31 0.29 -2.04 3.59
CA GLN A 31 -0.91 -1.20 3.61
C GLN A 31 -2.17 -2.05 3.80
N LYS A 32 -3.12 -1.51 4.56
CA LYS A 32 -4.44 -2.12 4.77
C LYS A 32 -5.53 -1.16 4.26
N PRO A 33 -6.52 -1.63 3.47
CA PRO A 33 -7.55 -0.77 2.88
C PRO A 33 -8.25 0.11 3.91
N LEU A 34 -8.70 -0.48 5.02
CA LEU A 34 -9.42 0.24 6.07
C LEU A 34 -8.56 1.31 6.74
N LYS A 35 -7.30 0.99 7.07
CA LYS A 35 -6.36 1.97 7.65
C LYS A 35 -6.04 3.09 6.67
N TRP A 36 -6.01 2.77 5.38
CA TRP A 36 -5.79 3.78 4.35
C TRP A 36 -7.03 4.68 4.17
N ALA A 37 -8.23 4.12 4.22
CA ALA A 37 -9.47 4.88 4.20
C ALA A 37 -9.54 5.90 5.35
N ASP A 38 -9.14 5.51 6.57
CA ASP A 38 -9.01 6.44 7.70
C ASP A 38 -8.08 7.63 7.37
N LEU A 39 -6.97 7.35 6.68
CA LEU A 39 -6.00 8.37 6.29
C LEU A 39 -6.55 9.29 5.19
N VAL A 40 -7.28 8.75 4.22
CA VAL A 40 -7.93 9.50 3.14
C VAL A 40 -8.99 10.45 3.71
N ILE A 41 -9.84 9.97 4.63
CA ILE A 41 -10.83 10.81 5.31
C ILE A 41 -10.14 11.93 6.09
N LYS A 42 -9.10 11.59 6.88
CA LYS A 42 -8.35 12.56 7.67
C LYS A 42 -7.69 13.65 6.82
N LYS A 43 -7.27 13.32 5.60
CA LYS A 43 -6.56 14.25 4.70
C LYS A 43 -7.45 14.89 3.65
N GLY A 44 -8.68 14.42 3.46
CA GLY A 44 -9.57 14.86 2.39
C GLY A 44 -9.07 14.52 0.98
N GLY A 45 -8.35 13.40 0.80
CA GLY A 45 -7.78 13.01 -0.51
C GLY A 45 -6.53 12.13 -0.44
N CYS A 46 -5.65 12.16 -1.46
CA CYS A 46 -4.38 11.41 -1.43
C CYS A 46 -3.47 12.02 -0.36
N PRO A 47 -2.95 11.20 0.57
CA PRO A 47 -2.15 11.70 1.68
C PRO A 47 -0.79 12.29 1.25
N CYS A 48 -0.29 11.95 0.06
CA CYS A 48 1.02 12.41 -0.43
C CYS A 48 0.93 13.43 -1.56
N VAL A 49 -0.24 13.64 -2.16
CA VAL A 49 -0.44 14.63 -3.24
C VAL A 49 -1.68 15.46 -2.91
N PRO A 50 -1.52 16.61 -2.22
CA PRO A 50 -2.64 17.40 -1.69
C PRO A 50 -3.64 17.90 -2.74
N THR A 51 -3.22 18.02 -4.00
CA THR A 51 -4.10 18.44 -5.11
C THR A 51 -5.08 17.35 -5.54
N ARG A 52 -4.85 16.09 -5.17
CA ARG A 52 -5.70 14.94 -5.54
C ARG A 52 -6.72 14.69 -4.43
N LYS A 53 -7.97 15.09 -4.66
CA LYS A 53 -9.04 15.12 -3.64
C LYS A 53 -9.72 13.78 -3.35
N HIS A 54 -9.45 12.76 -4.16
CA HIS A 54 -10.05 11.42 -4.01
C HIS A 54 -9.00 10.31 -4.03
N CYS A 55 -9.33 9.17 -3.44
CA CYS A 55 -8.54 7.95 -3.48
C CYS A 55 -9.50 6.76 -3.64
N PRO A 56 -9.37 5.92 -4.69
CA PRO A 56 -8.38 5.95 -5.77
C PRO A 56 -8.46 7.23 -6.60
N CYS A 57 -7.32 7.83 -6.97
CA CYS A 57 -7.29 8.99 -7.85
C CYS A 57 -7.18 8.56 -9.32
N GLU A 58 -7.61 9.39 -10.25
CA GLU A 58 -7.55 9.11 -11.69
C GLU A 58 -6.12 8.85 -12.18
N PHE A 59 -5.14 9.53 -11.58
CA PHE A 59 -3.71 9.42 -11.92
C PHE A 59 -3.03 8.13 -11.46
N VAL A 60 -3.72 7.25 -10.71
CA VAL A 60 -3.09 6.01 -10.20
C VAL A 60 -2.55 5.17 -11.36
N ARG A 61 -3.28 5.08 -12.47
CA ARG A 61 -2.89 4.24 -13.61
C ARG A 61 -1.62 4.76 -14.27
N ASP A 62 -1.56 6.06 -14.55
CA ASP A 62 -0.38 6.70 -15.14
C ASP A 62 0.82 6.60 -14.20
N ASP A 63 0.65 6.91 -12.91
CA ASP A 63 1.72 6.77 -11.92
C ASP A 63 2.26 5.32 -11.88
N VAL A 64 1.37 4.32 -11.89
CA VAL A 64 1.77 2.91 -11.86
C VAL A 64 2.46 2.48 -13.16
N LYS A 65 2.03 3.02 -14.31
CA LYS A 65 2.68 2.76 -15.60
C LYS A 65 4.11 3.33 -15.64
N GLU A 66 4.31 4.51 -15.08
CA GLU A 66 5.62 5.20 -15.08
C GLU A 66 6.56 4.69 -13.97
N LEU A 67 6.03 4.43 -12.77
CA LEU A 67 6.84 4.18 -11.56
C LEU A 67 6.71 2.75 -11.01
N GLY A 68 5.82 1.93 -11.56
CA GLY A 68 5.43 0.64 -11.00
C GLY A 68 4.53 0.71 -9.76
N ARG A 69 4.25 1.92 -9.26
CA ARG A 69 3.39 2.19 -8.12
C ARG A 69 2.77 3.59 -8.18
N CYS A 70 1.68 3.83 -7.47
CA CYS A 70 1.20 5.20 -7.29
C CYS A 70 2.16 6.03 -6.42
N ARG A 71 2.08 7.37 -6.51
CA ARG A 71 2.94 8.28 -5.72
C ARG A 71 2.88 8.00 -4.22
N CYS A 72 1.66 7.76 -3.73
CA CYS A 72 1.37 7.48 -2.32
C CYS A 72 1.81 6.04 -1.90
N GLY A 73 2.16 5.15 -2.86
CA GLY A 73 2.67 3.80 -2.60
C GLY A 73 1.62 2.78 -2.15
N LEU A 74 0.32 3.09 -2.30
CA LEU A 74 -0.78 2.18 -1.98
C LEU A 74 -0.97 1.11 -3.05
N PHE A 75 -1.06 1.54 -4.31
CA PHE A 75 -1.28 0.68 -5.47
C PHE A 75 0.04 0.41 -6.17
N CYS A 76 0.29 -0.85 -6.52
CA CYS A 76 1.51 -1.33 -7.15
C CYS A 76 1.15 -2.30 -8.29
N ASN A 77 2.02 -2.39 -9.30
CA ASN A 77 1.97 -3.47 -10.26
C ASN A 77 2.75 -4.71 -9.75
N ALA A 78 2.56 -5.83 -10.42
CA ALA A 78 3.21 -7.08 -10.05
C ALA A 78 4.75 -7.05 -10.20
N ALA A 79 5.28 -6.27 -11.16
CA ALA A 79 6.72 -6.12 -11.36
C ALA A 79 7.38 -5.48 -10.12
N TYR A 80 6.83 -4.34 -9.67
CA TYR A 80 7.26 -3.65 -8.47
C TYR A 80 7.23 -4.56 -7.24
N LEU A 81 6.15 -5.32 -7.05
CA LEU A 81 6.03 -6.21 -5.89
C LEU A 81 7.03 -7.37 -5.92
N ARG A 82 7.36 -7.91 -7.10
CA ARG A 82 8.41 -8.93 -7.22
C ARG A 82 9.76 -8.39 -6.77
N GLU A 83 10.14 -7.20 -7.23
CA GLU A 83 11.40 -6.55 -6.83
C GLU A 83 11.41 -6.24 -5.33
N TYR A 84 10.33 -5.66 -4.81
CA TYR A 84 10.18 -5.38 -3.38
C TYR A 84 10.33 -6.64 -2.53
N ASN A 85 9.69 -7.74 -2.93
CA ASN A 85 9.76 -9.01 -2.21
C ASN A 85 11.16 -9.62 -2.29
N ALA A 86 11.84 -9.55 -3.44
CA ALA A 86 13.21 -10.04 -3.60
C ALA A 86 14.19 -9.30 -2.66
N LEU A 87 14.09 -7.97 -2.59
CA LEU A 87 14.91 -7.14 -1.69
C LEU A 87 14.64 -7.46 -0.21
N ASN A 88 13.39 -7.73 0.16
CA ASN A 88 13.04 -8.06 1.55
C ASN A 88 13.37 -9.51 1.93
N ALA A 89 13.29 -10.46 0.99
CA ALA A 89 13.75 -11.84 1.20
C ALA A 89 15.26 -11.88 1.49
N GLY A 90 16.07 -11.10 0.76
CA GLY A 90 17.51 -10.97 0.98
C GLY A 90 17.89 -10.27 2.29
N ARG A 91 17.00 -9.44 2.85
CA ARG A 91 17.18 -8.84 4.20
C ARG A 91 16.93 -9.85 5.32
N ASN A 92 15.99 -10.78 5.13
CA ASN A 92 15.64 -11.75 6.15
C ASN A 92 16.68 -12.89 6.27
N SER A 93 17.35 -13.24 5.16
CA SER A 93 18.45 -14.22 5.17
C SER A 93 19.71 -13.72 5.88
N LYS A 94 20.03 -12.42 5.82
CA LYS A 94 21.16 -11.82 6.58
C LYS A 94 20.97 -11.84 8.10
N LYS A 95 19.73 -11.81 8.61
CA LYS A 95 19.47 -11.94 10.06
C LYS A 95 19.76 -13.34 10.60
N ARG A 96 19.77 -14.37 9.75
CA ARG A 96 19.94 -15.77 10.17
C ARG A 96 21.41 -16.16 10.40
N TRP A 97 22.38 -15.37 9.92
CA TRP A 97 23.81 -15.65 10.12
C TRP A 97 24.39 -15.08 11.43
N ASN A 98 23.68 -14.18 12.11
CA ASN A 98 24.20 -13.48 13.30
C ASN A 98 23.84 -14.14 14.64
N GLN A 99 23.32 -15.38 14.62
CA GLN A 99 23.13 -16.20 15.82
C GLN A 99 24.24 -17.26 15.86
N LYS A 100 25.46 -16.85 16.27
CA LYS A 100 26.47 -17.83 16.71
C LYS A 100 25.92 -18.56 17.94
N PRO A 101 25.91 -19.90 17.99
CA PRO A 101 25.66 -20.60 19.25
C PRO A 101 26.76 -20.20 20.25
N LYS A 102 26.35 -19.74 21.44
CA LYS A 102 27.25 -19.65 22.59
C LYS A 102 27.67 -21.08 22.94
N VAL A 103 28.89 -21.45 22.59
CA VAL A 103 29.55 -22.62 23.20
C VAL A 103 29.89 -22.22 24.63
N SER A 104 29.22 -22.84 25.60
CA SER A 104 29.57 -22.73 27.01
C SER A 104 30.60 -23.82 27.33
N SER A 105 31.80 -23.41 27.75
CA SER A 105 32.79 -24.26 28.42
C SER A 105 32.62 -24.17 29.93
#